data_AF-A0A967GS58-F1
#
_entry.id   AF-A0A967GS58-F1
#
_cell.length_a   1.000
_cell.length_b   1.000
_cell.length_c   1.000
_cell.angle_alpha   90.00
_cell.angle_beta   90.00
_cell.angle_gamma   90.00
#
_symmetry.space_group_name_H-M   'P 1'
#
loop_
_entity.id
_entity.type
_entity.pdbx_description
1 polymer ?
#
loop_
_entity_poly.entity_id
_entity_poly.type
_entity_poly.pdbx_seq_one_letter_code
_entity_poly.pdbx_strand_id
1 'polypeptide(L)' 'CLRVLTRRPVVPSGQEVKGNPRARSAKLRVAEKLDDQEG' A
#
# COMPACT_ATOMS: atom_id res chain seq x y z
N CYS A 1 -3.66 -2.56 -18.34
CA CYS A 1 -4.56 -2.97 -17.21
C CYS A 1 -3.83 -2.83 -15.86
N LEU A 2 -4.45 -3.06 -14.69
CA LEU A 2 -3.77 -2.94 -13.36
C LEU A 2 -3.82 -4.25 -12.56
N ARG A 3 -2.68 -4.66 -11.98
CA ARG A 3 -2.56 -5.80 -11.07
C ARG A 3 -2.41 -5.34 -9.63
N VAL A 4 -3.37 -5.69 -8.76
CA VAL A 4 -3.32 -5.32 -7.33
C VAL A 4 -2.28 -6.18 -6.61
N LEU A 5 -1.28 -5.53 -6.00
CA LEU A 5 -0.24 -6.22 -5.22
C LEU A 5 -0.69 -6.40 -3.76
N THR A 6 -1.29 -5.38 -3.16
CA THR A 6 -1.75 -5.42 -1.77
C THR A 6 -3.25 -5.70 -1.68
N ARG A 7 -3.63 -6.98 -1.51
CA ARG A 7 -5.04 -7.37 -1.35
C ARG A 7 -5.69 -6.77 -0.10
N ARG A 8 -4.92 -6.60 0.98
CA ARG A 8 -5.31 -5.88 2.20
C ARG A 8 -4.40 -4.65 2.33
N PRO A 9 -4.89 -3.51 2.85
CA PRO A 9 -4.06 -2.33 3.05
C PRO A 9 -2.95 -2.63 4.06
N VAL A 10 -1.74 -2.16 3.77
CA VAL A 10 -0.64 -2.19 4.74
C VAL A 10 -0.86 -1.05 5.73
N VAL A 11 -0.79 -1.37 7.02
CA VAL A 11 -1.02 -0.45 8.14
C VAL A 11 0.30 -0.17 8.86
N PRO A 12 0.47 1.01 9.45
CA PRO A 12 1.68 1.35 10.21
C PRO A 12 1.85 0.46 11.43
N SER A 13 3.10 0.28 11.87
CA SER A 13 3.40 -0.48 13.07
C SER A 13 3.08 0.30 14.35
N GLY A 14 2.94 -0.39 15.49
CA GLY A 14 2.71 0.28 16.78
C GLY A 14 3.84 1.22 17.19
N GLN A 15 5.09 0.91 16.84
CA GLN A 15 6.24 1.78 17.13
C GLN A 15 6.21 3.05 16.26
N GLU A 16 5.85 2.90 14.99
CA GLU A 16 5.70 4.02 14.07
C GLU A 16 4.59 4.99 14.52
N VAL A 17 3.46 4.47 15.00
CA VAL A 17 2.37 5.29 15.55
C VAL A 17 2.79 6.00 16.84
N LYS A 18 3.64 5.39 17.67
CA LYS A 18 4.19 6.05 18.88
C LYS A 18 5.11 7.21 18.53
N GLY A 19 6.01 7.02 17.55
CA GLY A 19 6.93 8.07 17.08
C GLY A 19 6.25 9.12 16.20
N ASN A 20 5.13 8.76 15.55
CA ASN A 20 4.36 9.63 14.69
C ASN A 20 2.85 9.35 14.81
N PRO A 21 2.14 9.98 15.78
CA PRO A 21 0.72 9.73 16.03
C PRO A 21 -0.18 9.95 14.81
N ARG A 22 0.20 10.85 13.90
CA ARG A 22 -0.55 11.13 12.66
C ARG A 22 -0.55 9.94 11.69
N ALA A 23 0.37 8.99 11.83
CA ALA A 23 0.42 7.80 11.00
C ALA A 23 -0.73 6.84 11.29
N ARG A 24 -1.38 6.90 12.47
CA ARG A 24 -2.39 5.92 12.94
C ARG A 24 -3.48 5.58 11.92
N SER A 25 -3.88 6.54 11.08
CA SER A 25 -4.94 6.36 10.08
C SER A 25 -4.44 6.00 8.68
N ALA A 26 -3.12 5.95 8.46
CA ALA A 26 -2.53 5.66 7.15
C ALA A 26 -2.83 4.22 6.70
N LYS A 27 -3.15 4.07 5.41
CA LYS A 27 -3.45 2.78 4.76
C LYS A 27 -2.79 2.77 3.39
N LEU A 28 -1.69 2.05 3.24
CA LEU A 28 -0.97 1.93 1.97
C LEU A 28 -1.63 0.87 1.08
N ARG A 29 -1.83 1.21 -0.19
CA ARG A 29 -2.28 0.29 -1.24
C ARG A 29 -1.42 0.48 -2.48
N VAL A 30 -1.01 -0.63 -3.10
CA VAL A 30 -0.15 -0.64 -4.28
C VAL A 30 -0.75 -1.53 -5.35
N ALA A 31 -0.74 -1.05 -6.57
CA ALA A 31 -1.02 -1.80 -7.78
C ALA A 31 0.08 -1.53 -8.80
N GLU A 32 0.34 -2.52 -9.62
CA GLU A 32 1.26 -2.45 -10.75
C GLU A 32 0.45 -2.19 -12.02
N LYS A 33 0.97 -1.32 -12.90
CA LYS A 33 0.42 -1.15 -14.25
C LYS A 33 0.96 -2.27 -15.12
N LEU A 34 0.05 -3.06 -15.69
CA LEU A 34 0.36 -3.99 -16.76
C LEU A 34 0.34 -3.20 -18.06
N ASP A 35 1.48 -3.11 -18.73
CA ASP A 35 1.56 -2.64 -20.11
C ASP A 35 1.02 -3.74 -21.03
N ASP A 36 0.27 -3.35 -22.06
CA ASP A 36 -0.28 -4.27 -23.09
C ASP A 36 0.81 -4.74 -24.08
N GLN A 37 2.07 -4.89 -23.62
CA GLN A 37 3.22 -5.30 -24.43
C GLN A 37 3.74 -6.65 -23.95
N GLU A 38 2.86 -7.65 -24.01
CA GLU A 38 3.23 -9.05 -24.26
C GLU A 38 2.32 -9.51 -25.41
N GLY A 39 2.76 -9.17 -26.62
CA GLY A 39 2.09 -9.43 -27.91
C GLY A 39 2.86 -8.78 -29.04
#